data_AF-A0A0K1E1L7-F1
#
_entry.id   AF-A0A0K1E1L7-F1
#
_cell.length_a   1.000
_cell.length_b   1.000
_cell.length_c   1.000
_cell.angle_alpha   90.00
_cell.angle_beta   90.00
_cell.angle_gamma   90.00
#
_symmetry.space_group_name_H-M   'P 1'
#
loop_
_entity.id
_entity.type
_entity.pdbx_description
1 polymer ?
#
loop_
_entity_poly.entity_id
_entity_poly.type
_entity_poly.pdbx_seq_one_letter_code
_entity_poly.pdbx_strand_id
1 'polypeptide(L)'
;MLNVTSKVRLVAGSTRAEVRISSKRLYEHFTSLLTRLPEFTERERRLFIAGFYMAEGEKSRRRVRMWNKDIQLLKLIGSWLREFGIEKISIYLDDKRHGVYVLEIPSRHRHLFFRGLETPCDLH
;
A
#
# COMPACT_ATOMS: atom_id res chain seq x y z
N MET A 1 -20.68 4.12 7.76
CA MET A 1 -20.00 3.29 8.77
C MET A 1 -20.47 1.85 8.63
N LEU A 2 -19.56 0.89 8.50
CA LEU A 2 -19.90 -0.54 8.59
C LEU A 2 -20.24 -0.82 10.06
N ASN A 3 -21.54 -0.95 10.36
CA ASN A 3 -22.03 -1.25 11.71
C ASN A 3 -21.75 -2.74 12.00
N VAL A 4 -20.52 -3.07 12.40
CA VAL A 4 -20.07 -4.45 12.60
C VAL A 4 -19.70 -4.68 14.06
N THR A 5 -20.50 -5.47 14.77
CA THR A 5 -20.11 -6.10 16.04
C THR A 5 -19.07 -7.19 15.73
N SER A 6 -17.80 -6.80 15.67
CA SER A 6 -16.70 -7.73 15.40
C SER A 6 -15.88 -7.96 16.66
N LYS A 7 -15.47 -9.22 16.89
CA LYS A 7 -14.46 -9.51 17.92
C LYS A 7 -13.10 -9.10 17.40
N VAL A 8 -12.62 -7.93 17.83
CA VAL A 8 -11.25 -7.46 17.62
C VAL A 8 -10.35 -8.07 18.69
N ARG A 9 -9.23 -8.67 18.30
CA ARG A 9 -8.21 -9.20 19.21
C ARG A 9 -6.84 -8.68 18.82
N LEU A 10 -6.04 -8.36 19.82
CA LEU A 10 -4.61 -8.17 19.70
C LEU A 10 -3.92 -9.44 20.18
N VAL A 11 -3.19 -10.11 19.30
CA VAL A 11 -2.41 -11.31 19.61
C VAL A 11 -0.93 -10.92 19.57
N ALA A 12 -0.29 -10.87 20.73
CA ALA A 12 1.15 -10.64 20.80
C ALA A 12 1.90 -11.94 20.45
N GLY A 13 2.63 -11.93 19.33
CA GLY A 13 3.57 -12.99 18.96
C GLY A 13 5.01 -12.60 19.29
N SER A 14 5.92 -13.57 19.26
CA SER A 14 7.34 -13.36 19.57
C SER A 14 8.06 -12.39 18.61
N THR A 15 7.58 -12.27 17.37
CA THR A 15 8.20 -11.44 16.32
C THR A 15 7.31 -10.31 15.80
N ARG A 16 6.02 -10.30 16.17
CA ARG A 16 5.03 -9.35 15.65
C ARG A 16 3.79 -9.32 16.53
N ALA A 17 3.09 -8.19 16.54
CA ALA A 17 1.72 -8.13 17.00
C ALA A 17 0.76 -8.40 15.83
N GLU A 18 -0.27 -9.19 16.07
CA GLU A 18 -1.33 -9.45 15.09
C GLU A 18 -2.64 -8.79 15.55
N VAL A 19 -3.14 -7.88 14.73
CA VAL A 19 -4.51 -7.35 14.87
C VAL A 19 -5.44 -8.28 14.09
N ARG A 20 -6.29 -9.03 14.80
CA ARG A 20 -7.23 -9.98 14.18
C ARG A 20 -8.65 -9.53 14.38
N ILE A 21 -9.40 -9.44 13.29
CA ILE A 21 -10.83 -9.14 13.32
C ILE A 21 -11.59 -10.33 12.74
N SER A 22 -12.36 -11.02 13.57
CA SER A 22 -13.16 -12.17 13.13
C SER A 22 -14.54 -11.69 12.70
N SER A 23 -14.69 -11.37 11.42
CA SER A 23 -15.96 -10.93 10.85
C SER A 23 -16.07 -11.31 9.37
N LYS A 24 -17.04 -12.18 9.06
CA LYS A 24 -17.36 -12.58 7.68
C LYS A 24 -17.67 -11.35 6.80
N ARG A 25 -18.48 -10.42 7.34
CA ARG A 25 -18.88 -9.20 6.63
C ARG A 25 -17.69 -8.30 6.29
N LEU A 26 -16.72 -8.14 7.20
CA LEU A 26 -15.52 -7.35 6.92
C LEU A 26 -14.60 -8.05 5.92
N TYR A 27 -14.46 -9.37 6.06
CA TYR A 27 -13.70 -10.16 5.10
C TYR A 27 -14.27 -10.01 3.68
N GLU A 28 -15.57 -10.25 3.50
CA GLU A 28 -16.27 -10.09 2.22
C GLU A 28 -16.20 -8.66 1.67
N HIS A 29 -16.25 -7.67 2.56
CA HIS A 29 -16.08 -6.27 2.16
C HIS A 29 -14.69 -6.00 1.57
N PHE A 30 -13.61 -6.41 2.26
CA PHE A 30 -12.26 -6.20 1.76
C PHE A 30 -11.94 -7.03 0.52
N THR A 31 -12.45 -8.26 0.42
CA THR A 31 -12.26 -9.07 -0.79
C THR A 31 -12.98 -8.45 -2.00
N SER A 32 -14.19 -7.93 -1.82
CA SER A 32 -14.90 -7.19 -2.89
C SER A 32 -14.19 -5.88 -3.27
N LEU A 33 -13.59 -5.17 -2.31
CA LEU A 33 -12.77 -4.00 -2.62
C LEU A 33 -11.52 -4.37 -3.43
N LEU A 34 -10.85 -5.48 -3.10
CA LEU A 34 -9.68 -5.95 -3.83
C LEU A 34 -9.99 -6.27 -5.30
N THR A 35 -11.18 -6.83 -5.60
CA THR A 35 -11.56 -7.09 -7.01
C THR A 35 -11.79 -5.82 -7.81
N ARG A 36 -12.12 -4.71 -7.13
CA ARG A 36 -12.38 -3.40 -7.74
C ARG A 36 -11.22 -2.44 -7.57
N LEU A 37 -10.06 -2.93 -7.14
CA LEU A 37 -8.88 -2.12 -6.88
C LEU A 37 -8.52 -1.18 -8.06
N PRO A 38 -8.54 -1.63 -9.34
CA PRO A 38 -8.29 -0.74 -10.49
C PRO A 38 -9.28 0.42 -10.65
N GLU A 39 -10.50 0.26 -10.14
CA GLU A 39 -11.61 1.22 -10.25
C GLU A 39 -11.60 2.27 -9.13
N PHE A 40 -10.66 2.19 -8.19
CA PHE A 40 -10.57 3.12 -7.08
C PHE A 40 -10.55 4.57 -7.59
N THR A 41 -11.24 5.46 -6.90
CA THR A 41 -11.17 6.91 -7.11
C THR A 41 -9.76 7.43 -6.80
N GLU A 42 -9.43 8.64 -7.26
CA GLU A 42 -8.12 9.24 -6.96
C GLU A 42 -7.79 9.23 -5.46
N ARG A 43 -8.76 9.61 -4.61
CA ARG A 43 -8.57 9.63 -3.16
C ARG A 43 -8.30 8.23 -2.59
N GLU A 44 -9.06 7.23 -3.01
CA GLU A 44 -8.87 5.84 -2.57
C GLU A 44 -7.51 5.29 -3.01
N ARG A 45 -7.05 5.62 -4.24
CA ARG A 45 -5.72 5.27 -4.72
C ARG A 45 -4.63 5.88 -3.85
N ARG A 46 -4.73 7.17 -3.51
CA ARG A 46 -3.78 7.86 -2.61
C ARG A 46 -3.71 7.19 -1.24
N LEU A 47 -4.86 6.91 -0.63
CA LEU A 47 -4.93 6.22 0.66
C LEU A 47 -4.38 4.78 0.59
N PHE A 48 -4.67 4.06 -0.50
CA PHE A 48 -4.14 2.73 -0.73
C PHE A 48 -2.61 2.75 -0.83
N ILE A 49 -2.04 3.67 -1.61
CA ILE A 49 -0.59 3.84 -1.75
C ILE A 49 0.05 4.23 -0.42
N ALA A 50 -0.59 5.11 0.37
CA ALA A 50 -0.13 5.48 1.70
C ALA A 50 -0.06 4.26 2.63
N GLY A 51 -1.15 3.49 2.72
CA GLY A 51 -1.18 2.25 3.51
C GLY A 51 -0.16 1.22 3.03
N PHE A 52 0.00 1.08 1.72
CA PHE A 52 0.96 0.16 1.12
C PHE A 52 2.41 0.57 1.43
N TYR A 53 2.75 1.87 1.35
CA TYR A 53 4.07 2.37 1.74
C TYR A 53 4.31 2.24 3.26
N MET A 54 3.27 2.44 4.08
CA MET A 54 3.35 2.22 5.52
C MET A 54 3.62 0.75 5.88
N ALA A 55 3.11 -0.21 5.11
CA ALA A 55 3.43 -1.62 5.26
C ALA A 55 4.82 -1.94 4.65
N GLU A 56 4.97 -1.79 3.34
CA GLU A 56 6.06 -2.37 2.53
C GLU A 56 7.10 -1.34 2.04
N GLY A 57 6.97 -0.07 2.43
CA GLY A 57 7.86 1.00 1.99
C GLY A 57 9.17 1.13 2.78
N GLU A 58 10.20 1.69 2.16
CA GLU A 58 11.48 2.01 2.80
C GLU A 58 11.33 3.10 3.88
N LYS A 59 11.46 2.74 5.16
CA LYS A 59 11.19 3.66 6.28
C LYS A 59 12.22 4.77 6.46
N SER A 60 13.42 4.64 5.91
CA SER A 60 14.47 5.66 6.00
C SER A 60 14.08 6.97 5.30
N ARG A 61 13.13 6.90 4.34
CA ARG A 61 12.71 7.98 3.44
C ARG A 61 13.85 8.59 2.60
N ARG A 62 15.06 8.01 2.60
CA ARG A 62 16.18 8.46 1.75
C ARG A 62 15.85 8.23 0.29
N ARG A 63 15.41 7.00 -0.03
CA ARG A 63 14.80 6.63 -1.31
C ARG A 63 13.32 6.27 -1.07
N VAL A 64 12.55 6.26 -2.15
CA VAL A 64 11.14 5.85 -2.13
C VAL A 64 11.03 4.54 -2.89
N ARG A 65 11.02 3.46 -2.13
CA ARG A 65 10.93 2.09 -2.61
C ARG A 65 9.84 1.34 -1.87
N MET A 66 9.15 0.46 -2.57
CA MET A 66 8.14 -0.45 -2.02
C MET A 66 8.36 -1.84 -2.60
N TRP A 67 8.40 -2.86 -1.75
CA TRP A 67 8.67 -4.24 -2.15
C TRP A 67 7.38 -5.07 -2.20
N ASN A 68 7.26 -5.95 -3.20
CA ASN A 68 6.18 -6.94 -3.23
C ASN A 68 6.51 -8.10 -4.18
N LYS A 69 5.94 -9.27 -3.94
CA LYS A 69 6.02 -10.41 -4.87
C LYS A 69 5.05 -10.26 -6.04
N ASP A 70 3.92 -9.59 -5.83
CA ASP A 70 2.94 -9.33 -6.88
C ASP A 70 3.39 -8.15 -7.76
N ILE A 71 4.00 -8.49 -8.90
CA ILE A 71 4.42 -7.49 -9.88
C ILE A 71 3.24 -6.74 -10.51
N GLN A 72 2.06 -7.35 -10.62
CA GLN A 72 0.89 -6.69 -11.23
C GLN A 72 0.35 -5.61 -10.31
N LEU A 73 0.36 -5.86 -8.99
CA LEU A 73 0.05 -4.84 -7.99
C LEU A 73 1.03 -3.66 -8.08
N LEU A 74 2.34 -3.92 -8.19
CA LEU A 74 3.33 -2.85 -8.36
C LEU A 74 3.10 -2.07 -9.67
N LYS A 75 2.77 -2.75 -10.78
CA LYS A 75 2.46 -2.09 -12.06
C LYS A 75 1.23 -1.20 -11.96
N LEU A 76 0.18 -1.65 -11.27
CA LEU A 76 -1.04 -0.87 -11.03
C LEU A 76 -0.75 0.38 -10.18
N ILE A 77 -0.03 0.23 -9.08
CA ILE A 77 0.42 1.38 -8.27
C ILE A 77 1.26 2.33 -9.13
N GLY A 78 2.16 1.78 -9.95
CA GLY A 78 2.98 2.55 -10.87
C GLY A 78 2.17 3.34 -11.91
N SER A 79 1.07 2.81 -12.43
CA SER A 79 0.21 3.59 -13.35
C SER A 79 -0.48 4.75 -12.65
N TRP A 80 -1.01 4.55 -11.45
CA TRP A 80 -1.62 5.64 -10.67
C TRP A 80 -0.62 6.72 -10.30
N LEU A 81 0.59 6.35 -9.89
CA LEU A 81 1.63 7.32 -9.57
C LEU A 81 2.02 8.16 -10.80
N ARG A 82 2.00 7.60 -12.01
CA ARG A 82 2.22 8.36 -13.24
C ARG A 82 1.08 9.34 -13.50
N GLU A 83 -0.17 8.95 -13.26
CA GLU A 83 -1.33 9.86 -13.32
C GLU A 83 -1.19 11.03 -12.33
N PHE A 84 -0.48 10.82 -11.21
CA PHE A 84 -0.16 11.87 -10.22
C PHE A 84 1.11 12.67 -10.53
N GLY A 85 1.66 12.55 -11.74
CA GLY A 85 2.86 13.29 -12.18
C GLY A 85 4.19 12.68 -11.74
N ILE A 86 4.21 11.46 -11.19
CA ILE A 86 5.44 10.75 -10.83
C ILE A 86 5.87 9.88 -12.02
N GLU A 87 6.62 10.49 -12.92
CA GLU A 87 7.10 9.80 -14.11
C GLU A 87 8.40 9.00 -13.86
N LYS A 88 8.75 8.14 -14.84
CA LYS A 88 9.98 7.34 -14.88
C LYS A 88 10.19 6.42 -13.66
N ILE A 89 9.10 5.88 -13.15
CA ILE A 89 9.11 4.83 -12.11
C ILE A 89 9.76 3.56 -12.66
N SER A 90 10.64 2.96 -11.87
CA SER A 90 11.27 1.69 -12.20
C SER A 90 10.60 0.55 -11.42
N ILE A 91 10.31 -0.56 -12.11
CA ILE A 91 9.85 -1.80 -11.48
C ILE A 91 10.77 -2.91 -11.93
N TYR A 92 11.46 -3.56 -11.00
CA TYR A 92 12.45 -4.59 -11.31
C TYR A 92 12.53 -5.64 -10.20
N LEU A 93 13.10 -6.79 -10.53
CA LEU A 93 13.34 -7.88 -9.56
C LEU A 93 14.55 -7.52 -8.69
N ASP A 94 14.31 -7.22 -7.42
CA ASP A 94 15.34 -6.79 -6.46
C ASP A 94 15.95 -8.01 -5.76
N ASP A 95 15.08 -8.89 -5.25
CA ASP A 95 15.49 -10.14 -4.62
C ASP A 95 15.19 -11.34 -5.51
N LYS A 96 16.22 -11.79 -6.23
CA LYS A 96 16.14 -12.97 -7.12
C LYS A 96 15.93 -14.28 -6.37
N ARG A 97 16.33 -14.37 -5.09
CA ARG A 97 16.25 -15.62 -4.30
C ARG A 97 14.82 -15.86 -3.82
N HIS A 98 14.13 -14.76 -3.50
CA HIS A 98 12.78 -14.81 -2.92
C HIS A 98 11.68 -14.35 -3.88
N GLY A 99 12.04 -13.92 -5.09
CA GLY A 99 11.11 -13.46 -6.12
C GLY A 99 10.44 -12.14 -5.75
N VAL A 100 11.15 -11.25 -5.06
CA VAL A 100 10.60 -9.97 -4.58
C VAL A 100 10.97 -8.85 -5.55
N TYR A 101 9.95 -8.21 -6.11
CA TYR A 101 10.09 -7.04 -6.95
C TYR A 101 10.08 -5.77 -6.11
N VAL A 102 10.64 -4.71 -6.66
CA VAL A 102 10.59 -3.37 -6.09
C VAL A 102 10.01 -2.39 -7.09
N LEU A 103 9.16 -1.49 -6.60
CA LEU A 103 8.80 -0.25 -7.29
C LEU A 103 9.65 0.86 -6.69
N GLU A 104 10.42 1.54 -7.54
CA GLU A 104 11.25 2.68 -7.15
C GLU A 104 10.80 3.96 -7.82
N ILE A 105 10.62 5.00 -7.00
CA ILE A 105 10.34 6.35 -7.44
C ILE A 105 11.65 7.15 -7.52
N PRO A 106 11.92 7.82 -8.66
CA PRO A 106 13.11 8.65 -8.80
C PRO A 106 13.22 9.73 -7.72
N SER A 107 14.43 9.96 -7.20
CA SER A 107 14.72 10.92 -6.13
C SER A 107 14.15 12.33 -6.40
N ARG A 108 14.13 12.78 -7.66
CA ARG A 108 13.55 14.07 -8.08
C ARG A 108 12.05 14.19 -7.76
N HIS A 109 11.30 13.10 -7.78
CA HIS A 109 9.87 13.05 -7.47
C HIS A 109 9.59 12.67 -6.00
N ARG A 110 10.62 12.49 -5.18
CA ARG A 110 10.47 12.13 -3.76
C ARG A 110 9.56 13.09 -3.00
N HIS A 111 9.77 14.39 -3.20
CA HIS A 111 8.97 15.42 -2.54
C HIS A 111 7.50 15.39 -2.98
N LEU A 112 7.24 15.16 -4.27
CA LEU A 112 5.88 15.01 -4.81
C LEU A 112 5.17 13.81 -4.20
N PHE A 113 5.88 12.67 -4.09
CA PHE A 113 5.34 11.48 -3.47
C PHE A 113 4.89 11.76 -2.03
N PHE A 114 5.77 12.27 -1.18
CA PHE A 114 5.44 12.50 0.23
C PHE A 114 4.42 13.62 0.45
N ARG A 115 4.38 14.64 -0.40
CA ARG A 115 3.36 15.69 -0.33
C ARG A 115 1.98 15.17 -0.71
N GLY A 116 1.91 14.21 -1.64
CA GLY A 116 0.67 13.64 -2.15
C GLY A 116 0.15 12.44 -1.36
N LEU A 117 0.88 11.97 -0.35
CA LEU A 117 0.43 10.94 0.57
C LEU A 117 -0.43 11.57 1.67
N GLU A 118 -1.74 11.45 1.56
CA GLU A 118 -2.62 11.59 2.72
C GLU A 118 -2.40 10.34 3.59
N THR A 119 -1.77 10.49 4.76
CA THR A 119 -1.78 9.35 5.70
C THR A 119 -3.09 9.36 6.47
N PRO A 120 -3.70 8.20 6.77
CA PRO A 120 -4.92 8.15 7.57
C PRO A 120 -4.78 8.82 8.94
N CYS A 121 -3.54 8.96 9.45
CA CYS A 121 -3.23 9.65 10.68
C CYS A 121 -3.36 11.19 10.59
N ASP A 122 -3.35 11.75 9.37
CA ASP A 122 -3.48 13.20 9.13
C ASP A 122 -4.95 13.65 8.98
N LEU A 123 -5.90 12.70 9.03
CA LEU A 123 -7.35 12.95 8.87
C LEU A 123 -8.04 13.35 10.19
N HIS A 124 -7.27 13.85 11.17
CA HIS A 124 -7.74 14.28 12.49
C HIS A 124 -7.58 15.78 12.69
#